data_AF-A0A7C3L1X0-F1
#
_entry.id   AF-A0A7C3L1X0-F1
#
_cell.length_a   1.000
_cell.length_b   1.000
_cell.length_c   1.000
_cell.angle_alpha   90.00
_cell.angle_beta   90.00
_cell.angle_gamma   90.00
#
_symmetry.space_group_name_H-M   'P 1'
#
loop_
_entity.id
_entity.type
_entity.pdbx_description
1 polymer ?
#
loop_
_entity_poly.entity_id
_entity_poly.type
_entity_poly.pdbx_seq_one_letter_code
_entity_poly.pdbx_strand_id
1 'polypeptide(L)'
;MNYSIRLKVAMVSVGAVIAVGTIGYRVIEGWPWFESLYLTTLLLASFGFASFQPVSEAGRAFTIFLALCGVAVIAFAIASMTQLIIGGQIEAILGRRKMRKEVEKLWAHYIVCGYGRMGRMVAR
;
A
#
# COMPACT_ATOMS: atom_id res chain seq x y z
N MET A 1 -3.42 16.97 1.75
CA MET A 1 -2.50 16.14 0.93
C MET A 1 -3.00 14.69 1.01
N ASN A 2 -3.37 14.05 -0.10
CA ASN A 2 -4.15 12.80 -0.06
C ASN A 2 -3.26 11.55 0.14
N TYR A 3 -2.92 11.24 1.39
CA TYR A 3 -2.13 10.05 1.77
C TYR A 3 -2.77 8.73 1.33
N SER A 4 -4.11 8.69 1.30
CA SER A 4 -4.87 7.57 0.74
C SER A 4 -4.61 7.34 -0.75
N ILE A 5 -4.26 8.38 -1.53
CA ILE A 5 -3.86 8.23 -2.94
C ILE A 5 -2.45 7.66 -3.03
N ARG A 6 -1.50 8.17 -2.24
CA ARG A 6 -0.13 7.65 -2.21
C ARG A 6 -0.08 6.16 -1.87
N LEU A 7 -0.85 5.73 -0.85
CA LEU A 7 -0.94 4.33 -0.48
C LEU A 7 -1.56 3.48 -1.59
N LYS A 8 -2.63 3.95 -2.24
CA LYS A 8 -3.23 3.25 -3.38
C LYS A 8 -2.24 3.10 -4.53
N VAL A 9 -1.51 4.17 -4.86
CA VAL A 9 -0.48 4.13 -5.90
C VAL A 9 0.62 3.12 -5.54
N ALA A 10 1.09 3.11 -4.28
CA ALA A 10 2.06 2.15 -3.82
C ALA A 10 1.57 0.70 -3.97
N MET A 11 0.36 0.38 -3.49
CA MET A 11 -0.22 -0.97 -3.64
C MET A 11 -0.36 -1.38 -5.12
N VAL A 12 -0.85 -0.47 -5.96
CA VAL A 12 -1.00 -0.72 -7.40
C VAL A 12 0.36 -0.94 -8.06
N SER A 13 1.38 -0.15 -7.71
CA SER A 13 2.74 -0.34 -8.25
C SER A 13 3.36 -1.67 -7.85
N VAL A 14 3.19 -2.11 -6.59
CA VAL A 14 3.67 -3.43 -6.14
C VAL A 14 2.96 -4.55 -6.91
N GLY A 15 1.64 -4.47 -7.04
CA GLY A 15 0.86 -5.44 -7.82
C GLY A 15 1.26 -5.47 -9.30
N ALA A 16 1.54 -4.31 -9.89
CA ALA A 16 2.01 -4.21 -11.27
C ALA A 16 3.38 -4.85 -11.45
N VAL A 17 4.34 -4.64 -10.53
CA VAL A 17 5.65 -5.29 -10.59
C VAL A 17 5.53 -6.81 -10.45
N ILE A 18 4.68 -7.30 -9.55
CA ILE A 18 4.42 -8.75 -9.42
C ILE A 18 3.84 -9.32 -10.72
N ALA A 19 2.86 -8.65 -11.32
CA ALA A 19 2.24 -9.08 -12.56
C ALA A 19 3.26 -9.09 -13.72
N VAL A 20 4.03 -8.01 -13.88
CA VAL A 20 5.07 -7.90 -14.91
C VAL A 20 6.16 -8.94 -14.71
N GLY A 21 6.61 -9.17 -13.48
CA GLY A 21 7.57 -10.22 -13.15
C GLY A 21 7.05 -11.61 -13.51
N THR A 22 5.83 -11.94 -13.07
CA THR A 22 5.19 -13.23 -13.32
C THR A 22 5.01 -13.49 -14.82
N ILE A 23 4.52 -12.50 -15.57
CA ILE A 23 4.34 -12.61 -17.03
C ILE A 23 5.70 -12.69 -17.73
N GLY A 24 6.69 -11.90 -17.29
CA GLY A 24 8.03 -11.92 -17.84
C GLY A 24 8.70 -13.28 -17.72
N TYR A 25 8.66 -13.90 -16.53
CA TYR A 25 9.19 -15.26 -16.35
C TYR A 25 8.41 -16.31 -17.14
N ARG A 26 7.08 -16.16 -17.26
CA ARG A 26 6.27 -17.06 -18.09
C ARG A 26 6.67 -17.00 -19.57
N VAL A 27 6.94 -15.81 -20.10
CA VAL A 27 7.27 -15.60 -21.52
C VAL A 27 8.72 -15.97 -21.83
N ILE A 28 9.66 -15.61 -20.94
CA ILE A 28 11.09 -15.81 -21.16
C ILE A 28 11.50 -17.27 -20.87
N GLU A 29 11.06 -17.81 -19.73
CA GLU A 29 11.47 -19.14 -19.27
C GLU A 29 10.41 -20.22 -19.53
N GLY A 30 9.19 -19.85 -19.93
CA GLY A 30 8.12 -20.81 -20.22
C GLY A 30 7.56 -21.52 -18.97
N TRP A 31 7.91 -21.08 -17.76
CA TRP A 31 7.53 -21.75 -16.52
C TRP A 31 6.05 -21.64 -16.19
N PRO A 32 5.47 -22.59 -15.44
CA PRO A 32 4.08 -22.49 -14.97
C PRO A 32 3.80 -21.15 -14.25
N TRP A 33 2.54 -20.71 -14.28
CA TRP A 33 2.12 -19.46 -13.63
C TRP A 33 2.48 -19.41 -12.14
N PHE A 34 2.29 -20.53 -11.43
CA PHE A 34 2.53 -20.60 -10.00
C PHE A 34 4.04 -20.51 -9.68
N GLU A 35 4.89 -21.18 -10.45
CA GLU A 35 6.35 -21.10 -10.31
C GLU A 35 6.87 -19.69 -10.60
N SER A 36 6.34 -19.05 -11.65
CA SER A 36 6.72 -17.68 -12.03
C SER A 36 6.33 -16.67 -10.95
N LEU A 37 5.15 -16.82 -10.35
CA LEU A 37 4.67 -15.96 -9.28
C LEU A 37 5.44 -16.21 -7.98
N TYR A 38 5.73 -17.47 -7.66
CA TYR A 38 6.53 -17.86 -6.51
C TYR A 38 7.92 -17.22 -6.59
N LEU A 39 8.60 -17.34 -7.75
CA LEU A 39 9.91 -16.74 -7.95
C LEU A 39 9.88 -15.22 -7.88
N THR A 40 8.90 -14.58 -8.53
CA THR A 40 8.75 -13.12 -8.49
C THR A 40 8.56 -12.63 -7.05
N THR A 41 7.74 -13.34 -6.26
CA THR A 41 7.46 -12.96 -4.87
C THR A 41 8.68 -13.17 -3.98
N LEU A 42 9.43 -14.27 -4.15
CA LEU A 42 10.64 -14.55 -3.40
C LEU A 42 11.74 -13.50 -3.68
N LEU A 43 11.88 -13.10 -4.95
CA LEU A 43 12.79 -12.05 -5.39
C LEU A 43 12.43 -10.71 -4.74
N LEU A 44 11.17 -10.30 -4.81
CA LEU A 44 10.67 -9.06 -4.22
C LEU A 44 10.78 -9.06 -2.70
N ALA A 45 10.52 -10.19 -2.05
CA ALA A 45 10.72 -10.37 -0.61
C ALA A 45 12.20 -10.27 -0.19
N SER A 46 13.13 -10.14 -1.13
CA SER A 46 14.58 -10.09 -0.89
C SER A 46 15.13 -11.35 -0.20
N PHE A 47 14.38 -12.46 -0.26
CA PHE A 47 14.86 -13.74 0.26
C PHE A 47 15.94 -14.34 -0.64
N GLY A 48 16.00 -13.88 -1.90
CA GLY A 48 16.95 -14.36 -2.88
C GLY A 48 16.59 -15.75 -3.40
N PHE A 49 17.22 -16.13 -4.51
CA PHE A 49 16.99 -17.41 -5.17
C PHE A 49 18.26 -18.24 -5.10
N ALA A 50 18.18 -19.47 -4.58
CA ALA A 50 19.35 -20.35 -4.49
C ALA A 50 19.33 -21.51 -5.50
N SER A 51 18.20 -22.17 -5.77
CA SER A 51 18.31 -23.56 -6.30
C SER A 51 17.19 -24.15 -7.17
N PHE A 52 16.13 -23.46 -7.59
CA PHE A 52 14.98 -24.20 -8.15
C PHE A 52 15.05 -24.53 -9.67
N GLN A 53 15.71 -23.74 -10.52
CA GLN A 53 15.81 -24.01 -11.97
C GLN A 53 16.99 -23.26 -12.61
N PRO A 54 17.64 -23.79 -13.67
CA PRO A 54 18.60 -23.03 -14.46
C PRO A 54 17.88 -21.91 -15.22
N VAL A 55 18.11 -20.67 -14.80
CA VAL A 55 17.60 -19.48 -15.50
C VAL A 55 18.47 -19.21 -16.73
N SER A 56 17.85 -18.98 -17.89
CA SER A 56 18.54 -18.56 -19.12
C SER A 56 19.29 -17.23 -18.94
N GLU A 57 20.23 -16.91 -19.83
CA GLU A 57 20.93 -15.62 -19.79
C GLU A 57 19.96 -14.43 -19.91
N ALA A 58 18.91 -14.58 -20.72
CA ALA A 58 17.85 -13.58 -20.87
C ALA A 58 17.03 -13.42 -19.57
N GLY A 59 16.67 -14.53 -18.91
CA GLY A 59 15.97 -14.50 -17.63
C GLY A 59 16.81 -13.90 -16.51
N ARG A 60 18.13 -14.09 -16.53
CA ARG A 60 19.05 -13.44 -15.58
C ARG A 60 19.07 -11.92 -15.77
N ALA A 61 19.20 -11.45 -17.00
CA ALA A 61 19.15 -10.01 -17.30
C ALA A 61 17.81 -9.38 -16.88
N PHE A 62 16.70 -10.07 -17.16
CA PHE A 62 15.37 -9.66 -16.70
C PHE A 62 15.28 -9.62 -15.17
N THR A 63 15.81 -10.62 -14.47
CA THR A 63 15.82 -10.69 -13.01
C THR A 63 16.56 -9.51 -12.39
N ILE A 64 17.71 -9.12 -12.95
CA ILE A 64 18.48 -7.95 -12.48
C ILE A 64 17.64 -6.67 -12.61
N PHE A 65 17.00 -6.46 -13.77
CA PHE A 65 16.15 -5.30 -13.99
C PHE A 65 14.94 -5.30 -13.04
N LEU A 66 14.27 -6.44 -12.91
CA LEU A 66 13.12 -6.62 -12.02
C LEU A 66 13.49 -6.39 -10.55
N ALA A 67 14.67 -6.84 -10.12
CA ALA A 67 15.16 -6.62 -8.76
C ALA A 67 15.38 -5.13 -8.47
N LEU A 68 16.04 -4.39 -9.38
CA LEU A 68 16.27 -2.95 -9.22
C LEU A 68 14.95 -2.17 -9.12
N CYS A 69 14.01 -2.45 -10.04
CA CYS A 69 12.70 -1.81 -10.01
C CYS A 69 11.88 -2.23 -8.78
N GLY A 70 11.92 -3.52 -8.43
CA GLY A 70 11.20 -4.10 -7.31
C GLY A 70 11.61 -3.50 -5.97
N VAL A 71 12.92 -3.38 -5.73
CA VAL A 71 13.47 -2.75 -4.52
C VAL A 71 13.01 -1.30 -4.40
N ALA A 72 13.04 -0.53 -5.48
CA ALA A 72 12.58 0.86 -5.48
C ALA A 72 11.09 0.97 -5.12
N VAL A 73 10.25 0.12 -5.71
CA VAL A 73 8.79 0.09 -5.46
C VAL A 73 8.48 -0.34 -4.02
N ILE A 74 9.17 -1.35 -3.49
CA ILE A 74 9.00 -1.80 -2.10
C ILE A 74 9.45 -0.71 -1.12
N ALA A 75 10.59 -0.07 -1.37
CA ALA A 75 11.05 1.04 -0.54
C ALA A 75 10.03 2.19 -0.53
N PHE A 76 9.45 2.53 -1.69
CA PHE A 76 8.38 3.52 -1.79
C PHE A 76 7.11 3.11 -1.02
N ALA A 77 6.73 1.83 -1.08
CA ALA A 77 5.58 1.30 -0.36
C ALA A 77 5.79 1.37 1.16
N ILE A 78 6.96 0.96 1.65
CA ILE A 78 7.33 1.04 3.07
C ILE A 78 7.31 2.51 3.52
N ALA A 79 7.95 3.41 2.79
CA ALA A 79 7.95 4.84 3.12
C ALA A 79 6.52 5.41 3.21
N SER A 80 5.65 5.03 2.27
CA SER A 80 4.24 5.43 2.27
C SER A 80 3.46 4.88 3.48
N MET A 81 3.74 3.64 3.89
CA MET A 81 3.16 3.05 5.10
C MET A 81 3.66 3.75 6.38
N THR A 82 4.97 4.00 6.49
CA THR A 82 5.56 4.70 7.62
C THR A 82 4.96 6.10 7.79
N GLN A 83 4.78 6.85 6.70
CA GLN A 83 4.11 8.15 6.75
C GLN A 83 2.66 8.08 7.27
N LEU A 84 1.94 6.99 6.95
CA LEU A 84 0.58 6.77 7.43
C LEU A 84 0.53 6.50 8.94
N ILE A 85 1.48 5.72 9.45
CA ILE A 85 1.59 5.39 10.87
C ILE A 85 2.00 6.62 11.67
N ILE A 86 3.09 7.29 11.27
CA ILE A 86 3.64 8.45 11.99
C ILE A 86 2.71 9.66 11.88
N GLY A 87 2.01 9.83 10.76
CA GLY A 87 1.12 10.96 10.54
C GLY A 87 -0.14 10.99 11.43
N GLY A 88 -0.37 9.99 12.29
CA GLY A 88 -1.54 9.92 13.18
C GLY A 88 -2.89 9.85 12.44
N GLN A 89 -2.86 9.61 11.13
CA GLN A 89 -4.06 9.72 10.30
C GLN A 89 -4.99 8.54 10.46
N ILE A 90 -4.45 7.41 10.91
CA ILE A 90 -5.25 6.26 11.34
C ILE A 90 -6.20 6.73 12.45
N GLU A 91 -5.69 7.43 13.48
CA GLU A 91 -6.54 8.01 14.53
C GLU A 91 -7.48 9.09 14.02
N ALA A 92 -7.04 9.98 13.11
CA ALA A 92 -7.93 10.99 12.54
C ALA A 92 -9.08 10.38 11.73
N ILE A 93 -8.83 9.33 10.95
CA ILE A 93 -9.83 8.65 10.12
C ILE A 93 -10.77 7.81 10.99
N LEU A 94 -10.24 7.03 11.94
CA LEU A 94 -11.03 6.24 12.88
C LEU A 94 -11.84 7.13 13.84
N GLY A 95 -11.23 8.21 14.33
CA GLY A 95 -11.86 9.23 15.15
C GLY A 95 -13.03 9.90 14.43
N ARG A 96 -12.85 10.34 13.18
CA ARG A 96 -13.97 10.91 12.39
C ARG A 96 -15.07 9.89 12.11
N ARG A 97 -14.75 8.62 11.86
CA ARG A 97 -15.76 7.56 11.67
C ARG A 97 -16.53 7.29 12.96
N LYS A 98 -15.85 7.25 14.11
CA LYS A 98 -16.46 7.05 15.42
C LYS A 98 -17.37 8.24 15.78
N MET A 99 -16.86 9.46 15.65
CA MET A 99 -17.63 10.69 15.86
C MET A 99 -18.89 10.72 15.00
N ARG A 100 -18.79 10.42 13.69
CA ARG A 100 -19.96 10.41 12.80
C ARG A 100 -21.02 9.40 13.25
N LYS A 101 -20.61 8.20 13.66
CA LYS A 101 -21.55 7.18 14.18
C LYS A 101 -22.22 7.61 15.48
N GLU A 102 -21.55 8.39 16.32
CA GLU A 102 -22.17 8.93 17.53
C GLU A 102 -23.13 10.08 17.22
N VAL A 103 -22.77 10.97 16.28
CA VAL A 103 -23.66 12.02 15.78
C VAL A 103 -24.93 11.45 15.13
N GLU A 104 -24.81 10.37 14.35
CA GLU A 104 -25.96 9.68 13.73
C GLU A 104 -26.95 9.09 14.76
N LYS A 105 -26.51 8.84 16.00
CA LYS A 105 -27.39 8.33 17.07
C LYS A 105 -28.14 9.43 17.81
N LEU A 106 -27.78 10.70 17.62
CA LEU A 106 -28.41 11.83 18.29
C LEU A 106 -29.67 12.26 17.54
N TRP A 107 -30.82 12.19 18.20
CA TRP A 107 -32.08 12.73 17.69
C TRP A 107 -32.33 14.13 18.25
N ALA A 108 -32.78 15.06 17.40
CA ALA A 108 -33.05 16.47 17.72
C ALA A 108 -31.86 17.23 18.35
N HIS A 109 -30.67 17.10 17.76
CA HIS A 109 -29.46 17.80 18.22
C HIS A 109 -29.21 19.12 17.46
N TYR A 110 -28.53 20.05 18.13
CA TYR A 110 -28.09 21.32 17.54
C TYR A 110 -26.55 21.32 17.39
N ILE A 111 -26.05 21.82 16.26
CA ILE A 111 -24.60 21.95 16.01
C ILE A 111 -24.18 23.39 16.34
N VAL A 112 -23.32 23.54 17.35
CA VAL A 112 -22.77 24.85 17.73
C VAL A 112 -21.44 25.07 16.99
N CYS A 113 -21.47 25.88 15.94
CA CYS A 113 -20.28 26.25 15.16
C CYS A 113 -19.48 27.38 15.85
N GLY A 114 -18.91 27.10 17.03
CA GLY A 114 -17.99 28.01 17.73
C GLY A 114 -18.26 28.16 19.23
N TYR A 115 -17.21 28.01 20.05
CA TYR A 115 -17.32 28.02 21.52
C TYR A 115 -16.77 29.32 22.13
N GLY A 116 -17.42 30.45 21.79
CA GLY A 116 -17.09 31.79 22.32
C GLY A 116 -17.92 32.17 23.55
N ARG A 117 -17.98 33.47 23.89
CA ARG A 117 -18.84 33.98 24.99
C ARG A 117 -20.31 33.61 24.80
N MET A 118 -20.83 33.78 23.59
CA MET A 118 -22.21 33.39 23.24
C MET A 118 -22.40 31.87 23.12
N GLY A 119 -21.45 31.17 22.48
CA GLY A 119 -21.52 29.71 22.35
C GLY A 119 -21.56 28.98 23.70
N ARG A 120 -20.85 29.52 24.72
CA ARG A 120 -20.87 28.99 26.09
C ARG A 120 -22.23 29.13 26.79
N MET A 121 -23.01 30.14 26.41
CA MET A 121 -24.32 30.44 26.98
C MET A 121 -25.41 29.55 26.35
N VAL A 122 -25.24 29.20 25.07
CA VAL A 122 -26.16 28.33 24.31
C VAL A 122 -25.88 26.83 24.53
N ALA A 123 -24.63 26.46 24.85
CA ALA A 123 -24.23 25.07 25.10
C ALA A 123 -24.38 24.63 26.57
N ARG A 124 -25.08 25.41 27.38
CA ARG A 124 -25.35 25.14 28.80
C ARG A 124 -26.77 24.62 28.95
#